data_AF-A0A453CUF0-F1
#
_entry.id   AF-A0A453CUF0-F1
#
_cell.length_a   1.000
_cell.length_b   1.000
_cell.length_c   1.000
_cell.angle_alpha   90.00
_cell.angle_beta   90.00
_cell.angle_gamma   90.00
#
_symmetry.space_group_name_H-M   'P 1'
#
loop_
_entity.id
_entity.type
_entity.pdbx_description
1 polymer ?
#
loop_
_entity_poly.entity_id
_entity_poly.type
_entity_poly.pdbx_seq_one_letter_code
_entity_poly.pdbx_strand_id
1 'polypeptide(L)'
;MREFDIDMNGLLDREEFAEFIRKLTAESLCAISLKLIITLVAAPALALATKRATEGVPGVGKVVHKVPNAIYAAAITMAAVLIQRSAEGVE
;
A
#
# COMPACT_ATOMS: atom_id res chain seq x y z
N MET A 1 17.32 -6.42 17.29
CA MET A 1 17.53 -6.81 18.70
C MET A 1 18.98 -6.56 19.12
N ARG A 2 19.98 -7.35 18.66
CA ARG A 2 21.40 -7.17 19.05
C ARG A 2 22.01 -5.80 18.69
N GLU A 3 21.47 -5.14 17.66
CA GLU A 3 21.91 -3.79 17.28
C GLU A 3 21.57 -2.73 18.33
N PHE A 4 20.54 -2.97 19.15
CA PHE A 4 20.04 -2.02 20.15
C PHE A 4 20.40 -2.41 21.58
N ASP A 5 20.93 -3.62 21.78
CA ASP A 5 21.46 -4.13 23.05
C ASP A 5 22.94 -3.70 23.15
N ILE A 6 23.16 -2.49 23.64
CA ILE A 6 24.45 -1.79 23.60
C ILE A 6 25.40 -2.36 24.65
N ASP A 7 24.86 -2.72 25.81
CA ASP A 7 25.63 -3.31 26.89
C ASP A 7 25.85 -4.84 26.71
N MET A 8 25.25 -5.43 25.67
CA MET A 8 25.36 -6.83 25.27
C MET A 8 24.91 -7.80 26.37
N ASN A 9 23.97 -7.38 27.21
CA ASN A 9 23.44 -8.20 28.29
C ASN A 9 22.32 -9.15 27.82
N GLY A 10 21.86 -9.01 26.56
CA GLY A 10 20.82 -9.83 25.95
C GLY A 10 19.39 -9.39 26.28
N LEU A 11 19.22 -8.30 27.03
CA LEU A 11 17.97 -7.64 27.40
C LEU A 11 17.97 -6.23 26.79
N LEU A 12 16.81 -5.59 26.78
CA LEU A 12 16.71 -4.17 26.45
C LEU A 12 16.25 -3.43 27.69
N ASP A 13 17.01 -2.43 28.09
CA ASP A 13 16.51 -1.47 29.05
C ASP A 13 15.49 -0.51 28.42
N ARG A 14 15.01 0.45 29.21
CA ARG A 14 13.98 1.39 28.78
C ARG A 14 14.45 2.27 27.62
N GLU A 15 15.71 2.70 27.65
CA GLU A 15 16.29 3.62 26.68
C GLU A 15 16.60 2.88 25.36
N GLU A 16 17.15 1.68 25.46
CA GLU A 16 17.41 0.79 24.31
C GLU A 16 16.11 0.34 23.64
N PHE A 17 15.08 0.00 24.42
CA PHE A 17 13.76 -0.30 23.89
C PHE A 17 13.11 0.90 23.21
N ALA A 18 13.28 2.11 23.76
CA ALA A 18 12.77 3.32 23.14
C ALA A 18 13.43 3.60 21.77
N GLU A 19 14.75 3.42 21.67
CA GLU A 19 15.47 3.52 20.39
C GLU A 19 15.03 2.44 19.39
N PHE A 20 14.88 1.21 19.86
CA PHE A 20 14.39 0.10 19.06
C PHE A 20 13.02 0.40 18.45
N ILE A 21 12.05 0.83 19.27
CA ILE A 21 10.71 1.18 18.80
C ILE A 21 10.75 2.41 17.89
N ARG A 22 11.59 3.42 18.19
CA ARG A 22 11.75 4.60 17.35
C ARG A 22 12.23 4.23 15.96
N LYS A 23 13.26 3.39 15.84
CA LYS A 23 13.81 2.96 14.55
C LYS A 23 12.84 2.04 13.80
N LEU A 24 12.24 1.05 14.47
CA LEU A 24 11.17 0.22 13.91
C LEU A 24 10.02 1.04 13.34
N THR A 25 9.56 2.03 14.12
CA THR A 25 8.44 2.88 13.74
C THR A 25 8.81 3.80 12.59
N ALA A 26 10.00 4.40 12.60
CA ALA A 26 10.47 5.25 11.53
C ALA A 26 10.61 4.49 10.20
N GLU A 27 11.20 3.30 10.23
CA GLU A 27 11.37 2.45 9.04
C GLU A 27 10.03 1.93 8.53
N SER A 28 9.16 1.45 9.43
CA SER A 28 7.84 0.93 9.06
C SER A 28 6.92 2.02 8.53
N LEU A 29 6.84 3.18 9.20
CA LEU A 29 6.03 4.31 8.73
C LEU A 29 6.55 4.84 7.39
N CYS A 30 7.87 4.91 7.19
CA CYS A 30 8.45 5.34 5.92
C CYS A 30 8.08 4.37 4.80
N ALA A 31 8.27 3.06 5.02
CA ALA A 31 7.94 2.04 4.03
C ALA A 31 6.44 1.99 3.69
N ILE A 32 5.57 2.06 4.70
CA ILE A 32 4.11 2.06 4.52
C ILE A 32 3.65 3.35 3.82
N SER A 33 4.17 4.51 4.23
CA SER A 33 3.81 5.80 3.63
C SER A 33 4.19 5.87 2.16
N LEU A 34 5.39 5.40 1.80
CA LEU A 34 5.83 5.40 0.40
C LEU A 34 4.95 4.49 -0.47
N LYS A 35 4.65 3.27 0.01
CA LYS A 35 3.73 2.34 -0.68
C LYS A 35 2.34 2.96 -0.85
N LEU A 36 1.81 3.63 0.17
CA LEU A 36 0.51 4.31 0.11
C LEU A 36 0.51 5.48 -0.87
N ILE A 37 1.54 6.33 -0.86
CA ILE A 37 1.67 7.46 -1.79
C ILE A 37 1.75 6.97 -3.24
N ILE A 38 2.58 5.95 -3.50
CA ILE A 38 2.68 5.34 -4.82
C ILE A 38 1.32 4.79 -5.25
N THR A 39 0.63 4.08 -4.36
CA THR A 39 -0.71 3.54 -4.65
C THR A 39 -1.72 4.65 -4.95
N LEU A 40 -1.73 5.74 -4.17
CA LEU A 40 -2.66 6.86 -4.35
C LEU A 40 -2.49 7.57 -5.70
N VAL A 41 -1.26 7.62 -6.22
CA VAL A 41 -0.96 8.24 -7.53
C VAL A 41 -1.13 7.26 -8.68
N ALA A 42 -0.61 6.04 -8.54
CA ALA A 42 -0.63 5.03 -9.58
C ALA A 42 -2.02 4.45 -9.81
N ALA A 43 -2.81 4.23 -8.76
CA ALA A 43 -4.12 3.58 -8.88
C ALA A 43 -5.12 4.39 -9.74
N PRO A 44 -5.29 5.72 -9.57
CA PRO A 44 -6.14 6.52 -10.46
C PRO A 44 -5.65 6.54 -11.91
N ALA A 45 -4.33 6.63 -12.11
CA ALA A 45 -3.73 6.61 -13.44
C ALA A 45 -4.00 5.28 -14.16
N LEU A 46 -3.78 4.15 -13.48
CA LEU A 46 -4.13 2.82 -13.98
C LEU A 46 -5.62 2.70 -14.23
N ALA A 47 -6.48 3.13 -13.30
CA ALA A 47 -7.93 3.06 -13.44
C ALA A 47 -8.42 3.82 -14.69
N LEU A 48 -7.91 5.02 -14.93
CA LEU A 48 -8.25 5.83 -16.11
C LEU A 48 -7.73 5.20 -17.40
N ALA A 49 -6.50 4.66 -17.40
CA ALA A 49 -5.94 3.96 -18.55
C ALA A 49 -6.77 2.72 -18.92
N THR A 50 -7.13 1.90 -17.93
CA THR A 50 -7.97 0.71 -18.15
C THR A 50 -9.39 1.06 -18.55
N LYS A 51 -9.96 2.15 -17.99
CA LYS A 51 -11.29 2.64 -18.40
C LYS A 51 -11.27 3.04 -19.88
N ARG A 52 -10.31 3.86 -20.31
CA ARG A 52 -10.19 4.26 -21.73
C ARG A 52 -9.98 3.07 -22.66
N ALA A 53 -9.17 2.10 -22.27
CA ALA A 53 -8.94 0.89 -23.06
C ALA A 53 -10.21 0.04 -23.22
N THR A 54 -11.04 -0.05 -22.18
CA THR A 54 -12.29 -0.84 -22.19
C THR A 54 -13.48 -0.11 -22.81
N GLU A 55 -13.46 1.23 -22.87
CA GLU A 55 -14.45 2.04 -23.58
C GLU A 55 -14.43 1.82 -25.10
N GLY A 56 -13.27 1.47 -25.68
CA GLY A 56 -13.14 1.15 -27.10
C GLY A 56 -13.66 -0.24 -27.51
N VAL A 57 -14.04 -1.09 -26.55
CA VAL A 57 -14.48 -2.47 -26.81
C VAL A 57 -15.98 -2.51 -27.11
N PRO A 58 -16.39 -3.03 -28.30
CA PRO A 58 -17.80 -3.18 -28.65
C PRO A 58 -18.56 -4.02 -27.61
N GLY A 59 -19.71 -3.54 -27.15
CA GLY A 59 -20.54 -4.22 -26.14
C GLY A 59 -20.18 -3.90 -24.68
N VAL A 60 -18.90 -3.67 -24.37
CA VAL A 60 -18.44 -3.37 -22.99
C VAL A 60 -18.41 -1.86 -22.72
N GLY A 61 -17.97 -1.05 -23.70
CA GLY A 61 -17.78 0.38 -23.51
C GLY A 61 -19.05 1.15 -23.12
N LYS A 62 -20.22 0.68 -23.55
CA LYS A 62 -21.52 1.30 -23.25
C LYS A 62 -21.89 1.22 -21.76
N VAL A 63 -21.41 0.19 -21.07
CA VAL A 63 -21.66 -0.05 -19.63
C VAL A 63 -20.66 0.75 -18.80
N VAL A 64 -19.38 0.69 -19.18
CA VAL A 64 -18.27 1.43 -18.55
C VAL A 64 -18.52 2.94 -18.52
N HIS A 65 -19.10 3.49 -19.60
CA HIS A 65 -19.41 4.92 -19.70
C HIS A 65 -20.50 5.38 -18.74
N LYS A 66 -21.44 4.50 -18.37
CA LYS A 66 -22.53 4.79 -17.43
C LYS A 66 -22.10 4.70 -15.96
N VAL A 67 -20.95 4.10 -15.68
CA VAL A 67 -20.46 3.93 -14.31
C VAL A 67 -19.66 5.18 -13.89
N PRO A 68 -20.06 5.85 -12.79
CA PRO A 68 -19.33 7.01 -12.28
C PRO A 68 -17.89 6.67 -11.91
N ASN A 69 -16.97 7.62 -12.15
CA ASN A 69 -15.55 7.43 -11.87
C ASN A 69 -15.26 7.10 -10.39
N ALA A 70 -16.08 7.58 -9.46
CA ALA A 70 -15.94 7.28 -8.04
C ALA A 70 -16.11 5.78 -7.73
N ILE A 71 -17.01 5.08 -8.44
CA ILE A 71 -17.21 3.63 -8.25
C ILE A 71 -16.00 2.85 -8.79
N TYR A 72 -15.45 3.27 -9.93
CA TYR A 72 -14.21 2.71 -10.45
C TYR A 72 -13.03 2.90 -9.50
N ALA A 73 -12.84 4.13 -9.00
CA ALA A 73 -11.78 4.42 -8.04
C ALA A 73 -11.93 3.55 -6.79
N ALA A 74 -13.14 3.46 -6.21
CA ALA A 74 -13.40 2.64 -5.04
C ALA A 74 -13.10 1.15 -5.29
N ALA A 75 -13.56 0.58 -6.41
CA ALA A 75 -13.34 -0.83 -6.74
C ALA A 75 -11.85 -1.15 -6.94
N ILE A 76 -11.12 -0.27 -7.65
CA ILE A 76 -9.69 -0.44 -7.90
C ILE A 76 -8.89 -0.29 -6.61
N THR A 77 -9.22 0.70 -5.77
CA THR A 77 -8.58 0.86 -4.45
C THR A 77 -8.81 -0.38 -3.58
N MET A 78 -10.03 -0.91 -3.56
CA MET A 78 -10.36 -2.10 -2.76
C MET A 78 -9.64 -3.35 -3.27
N ALA A 79 -9.54 -3.53 -4.60
CA ALA A 79 -8.75 -4.59 -5.21
C ALA A 79 -7.24 -4.45 -4.87
N ALA A 80 -6.69 -3.24 -4.93
CA ALA A 80 -5.29 -2.98 -4.57
C ALA A 80 -5.00 -3.33 -3.10
N VAL A 81 -5.91 -2.97 -2.18
CA VAL A 81 -5.79 -3.33 -0.76
C VAL A 81 -5.82 -4.85 -0.56
N LEU A 82 -6.72 -5.56 -1.24
CA LEU A 82 -6.80 -7.03 -1.16
C LEU A 82 -5.54 -7.71 -1.71
N ILE A 83 -4.97 -7.19 -2.80
CA ILE A 83 -3.72 -7.71 -3.38
C ILE A 83 -2.54 -7.45 -2.44
N GLN A 84 -2.44 -6.24 -1.86
CA GLN A 84 -1.39 -5.93 -0.88
C GLN A 84 -1.45 -6.85 0.34
N ARG A 85 -2.65 -7.07 0.89
CA ARG A 85 -2.85 -8.01 2.02
C ARG A 85 -2.46 -9.44 1.67
N SER A 86 -2.71 -9.88 0.44
CA SER A 86 -2.35 -11.24 0.00
C SER A 86 -0.84 -11.39 -0.21
N ALA A 87 -0.17 -10.32 -0.67
CA ALA A 87 1.29 -10.31 -0.85
C ALA A 87 2.05 -10.22 0.48
N GLU A 88 1.48 -9.62 1.53
CA GLU A 88 2.03 -9.61 2.89
C GLU A 88 1.94 -10.99 3.60
N GLY A 89 1.15 -11.93 3.08
CA GLY A 89 1.03 -13.31 3.61
C GLY A 89 1.95 -14.33 2.92
N VAL A 90 2.81 -13.88 2.00
CA VAL A 90 3.82 -14.70 1.32
C VAL A 90 5.20 -14.20 1.75
N GLU A 91 5.52 -14.42 3.02
CA GLU A 91 6.89 -14.41 3.56
C GLU A 91 7.07 -15.62 4.49
#